data_AF-A0A9D4WVT4-F1
#
_entry.id   AF-A0A9D4WVT4-F1
#
_cell.length_a   1.000
_cell.length_b   1.000
_cell.length_c   1.000
_cell.angle_alpha   90.00
_cell.angle_beta   90.00
_cell.angle_gamma   90.00
#
_symmetry.space_group_name_H-M   'P 1'
#
loop_
_entity.id
_entity.type
_entity.pdbx_description
1 polymer ?
#
loop_
_entity_poly.entity_id
_entity_poly.type
_entity_poly.pdbx_seq_one_letter_code
_entity_poly.pdbx_strand_id
1 'polypeptide(L)'
;MRSYSSISTRDFMWNNLTGTIPKEIGHITSLRLLLLNRNKLSGSLPDELGNLMNMNRLQLDENQLSGSVPESLANMINVRHLHMNNNSFTGQLPSKLSNLSNLMHLLLDNNNLSGYLPPEFSKLHSLEILQLDNNNFSGNGIPSTYENLPRLVKLSLRNCSLQGAIPDLNSIPSLKYLDLSWNQFTGSIPSNNLSTNMTTVKRKTGIIAAIIIGVVAAVLAITAITMLLIFRRNSKYMHLISRKRTSSNVCIKIDGVKAFTLKELTHATNKFDISTKVGEGGYGNVYKGILSDETFVVVKRAGENSLQGQKEFLTEIELLSRLHHRNLVSLLGYCGEEGEQVSDKRAAEAVWDAGR
;
A
#
# COMPACT_ATOMS: atom_id res chain seq x y z
N MET A 1 -42.64 -18.11 -5.30
CA MET A 1 -41.97 -16.86 -4.87
C MET A 1 -41.03 -17.17 -3.73
N ARG A 2 -39.73 -17.34 -4.00
CA ARG A 2 -38.71 -17.40 -2.93
C ARG A 2 -38.32 -15.97 -2.61
N SER A 3 -38.88 -15.43 -1.53
CA SER A 3 -38.44 -14.16 -0.96
C SER A 3 -37.02 -14.36 -0.45
N TYR A 4 -36.03 -13.92 -1.23
CA TYR A 4 -34.70 -13.65 -0.70
C TYR A 4 -34.90 -12.55 0.35
N SER A 5 -34.91 -12.90 1.62
CA SER A 5 -34.78 -11.92 2.70
C SER A 5 -33.48 -11.17 2.42
N SER A 6 -33.58 -9.96 1.87
CA SER A 6 -32.43 -9.18 1.45
C SER A 6 -31.56 -8.93 2.67
N ILE A 7 -30.46 -9.66 2.80
CA ILE A 7 -29.43 -9.34 3.77
C ILE A 7 -28.91 -7.96 3.34
N SER A 8 -29.23 -6.93 4.12
CA SER A 8 -28.68 -5.60 3.86
C SER A 8 -27.23 -5.62 4.32
N THR A 9 -26.37 -5.90 3.35
CA THR A 9 -24.92 -5.83 3.43
C THR A 9 -24.44 -4.52 2.82
N ARG A 10 -23.42 -3.94 3.44
CA ARG A 10 -22.61 -2.86 2.88
C ARG A 10 -21.15 -3.28 3.01
N ASP A 11 -20.54 -3.55 1.87
CA ASP A 11 -19.16 -4.01 1.77
C ASP A 11 -18.34 -2.92 1.07
N PHE A 12 -17.37 -2.37 1.80
CA PHE A 12 -16.42 -1.38 1.32
C PHE A 12 -14.98 -1.75 1.70
N MET A 13 -14.71 -3.04 1.96
CA MET A 13 -13.40 -3.51 2.40
C MET A 13 -12.30 -3.20 1.37
N TRP A 14 -11.05 -3.13 1.82
CA TRP A 14 -9.86 -3.07 0.95
C TRP A 14 -9.84 -1.90 -0.04
N ASN A 15 -10.24 -0.72 0.45
CA ASN A 15 -10.23 0.49 -0.34
C ASN A 15 -9.30 1.54 0.28
N ASN A 16 -9.30 2.73 -0.32
CA ASN A 16 -8.58 3.89 0.18
C ASN A 16 -9.56 4.96 0.71
N LEU A 17 -10.71 4.53 1.27
CA LEU A 17 -11.69 5.46 1.81
C LEU A 17 -11.10 6.23 2.99
N THR A 18 -11.29 7.54 2.98
CA THR A 18 -10.79 8.47 4.01
C THR A 18 -11.95 9.18 4.69
N GLY A 19 -11.64 9.98 5.70
CA GLY A 19 -12.64 10.74 6.46
C GLY A 19 -13.29 9.91 7.55
N THR A 20 -14.34 10.45 8.15
CA THR A 20 -15.03 9.85 9.29
C THR A 20 -16.17 8.92 8.87
N ILE A 21 -16.59 8.03 9.77
CA ILE A 21 -17.86 7.32 9.61
C ILE A 21 -19.00 8.32 9.90
N PRO A 22 -19.88 8.62 8.92
CA PRO A 22 -20.94 9.61 9.10
C PRO A 22 -22.01 9.09 10.05
N LYS A 23 -22.55 9.97 10.91
CA LYS A 23 -23.63 9.62 11.86
C LYS A 23 -24.89 9.11 11.18
N GLU A 24 -25.13 9.53 9.94
CA GLU A 24 -26.28 9.15 9.12
C GLU A 24 -26.30 7.64 8.82
N ILE A 25 -25.19 6.92 9.03
CA ILE A 25 -25.18 5.45 8.96
C ILE A 25 -26.22 4.84 9.92
N GLY A 26 -26.47 5.49 11.06
CA GLY A 26 -27.45 5.06 12.06
C GLY A 26 -28.90 5.08 11.56
N HIS A 27 -29.19 5.76 10.44
CA HIS A 27 -30.52 5.74 9.82
C HIS A 27 -30.82 4.44 9.05
N ILE A 28 -29.79 3.67 8.70
CA ILE A 28 -29.94 2.43 7.93
C ILE A 28 -30.21 1.26 8.89
N THR A 29 -31.30 1.34 9.66
CA THR A 29 -31.62 0.38 10.75
C THR A 29 -31.86 -1.05 10.27
N SER A 30 -32.06 -1.26 8.96
CA SER A 30 -32.13 -2.59 8.36
C SER A 30 -30.78 -3.31 8.36
N LEU A 31 -29.65 -2.59 8.41
CA LEU A 31 -28.30 -3.07 8.17
C LEU A 31 -27.94 -4.26 9.07
N ARG A 32 -27.37 -5.31 8.46
CA ARG A 32 -26.97 -6.55 9.13
C ARG A 32 -25.46 -6.77 9.10
N LEU A 33 -24.82 -6.34 8.01
CA LEU A 33 -23.39 -6.50 7.80
C LEU A 33 -22.82 -5.17 7.31
N LEU A 34 -21.89 -4.61 8.08
CA LEU A 34 -21.11 -3.43 7.70
C LEU A 34 -19.63 -3.78 7.73
N LEU A 35 -19.02 -3.85 6.54
CA LEU A 35 -17.62 -4.22 6.35
C LEU A 35 -16.85 -3.01 5.80
N LEU A 36 -16.04 -2.41 6.66
CA LEU A 36 -15.24 -1.20 6.38
C LEU A 36 -13.74 -1.42 6.60
N ASN A 37 -13.32 -2.65 6.90
CA ASN A 37 -11.94 -2.94 7.24
C ASN A 37 -10.96 -2.69 6.09
N ARG A 38 -9.71 -2.43 6.46
CA ARG A 38 -8.61 -2.10 5.54
C ARG A 38 -8.93 -0.88 4.67
N ASN A 39 -9.14 0.25 5.33
CA ASN A 39 -9.30 1.56 4.71
C ASN A 39 -8.42 2.59 5.43
N LYS A 40 -8.66 3.88 5.19
CA LYS A 40 -8.01 5.01 5.87
C LYS A 40 -9.05 5.87 6.62
N LEU A 41 -10.11 5.24 7.12
CA LEU A 41 -11.14 5.94 7.90
C LEU A 41 -10.54 6.42 9.21
N SER A 42 -10.91 7.60 9.65
CA SER A 42 -10.37 8.27 10.83
C SER A 42 -11.46 8.91 11.69
N GLY A 43 -11.06 9.49 12.82
CA GLY A 43 -12.00 10.08 13.78
C GLY A 43 -12.71 9.04 14.65
N SER A 44 -13.63 9.52 15.49
CA SER A 44 -14.36 8.68 16.43
C SER A 44 -15.55 7.95 15.79
N LEU A 45 -15.96 6.85 16.43
CA LEU A 45 -17.23 6.22 16.09
C LEU A 45 -18.40 7.15 16.48
N PRO A 46 -19.39 7.35 15.60
CA PRO A 46 -20.59 8.08 15.96
C PRO A 46 -21.47 7.24 16.89
N ASP A 47 -22.07 7.88 17.90
CA ASP A 47 -22.97 7.22 18.86
C ASP A 47 -24.17 6.59 18.15
N GLU A 48 -24.57 7.13 17.00
CA GLU A 48 -25.68 6.67 16.17
C GLU A 48 -25.49 5.25 15.61
N LEU A 49 -24.28 4.68 15.64
CA LEU A 49 -24.08 3.26 15.37
C LEU A 49 -24.91 2.36 16.30
N GLY A 50 -25.17 2.83 17.52
CA GLY A 50 -26.06 2.14 18.48
C GLY A 50 -27.50 1.95 17.98
N ASN A 51 -27.94 2.71 16.97
CA ASN A 51 -29.29 2.59 16.39
C ASN A 51 -29.43 1.36 15.49
N LEU A 52 -28.33 0.71 15.10
CA LEU A 52 -28.30 -0.43 14.18
C LEU A 52 -28.63 -1.75 14.89
N MET A 53 -29.82 -1.84 15.46
CA MET A 53 -30.25 -2.98 16.29
C MET A 53 -30.31 -4.31 15.53
N ASN A 54 -30.39 -4.31 14.20
CA ASN A 54 -30.37 -5.51 13.35
C ASN A 54 -28.95 -5.97 12.97
N MET A 55 -27.91 -5.23 13.41
CA MET A 55 -26.53 -5.51 13.07
C MET A 55 -26.12 -6.90 13.58
N ASN A 56 -25.48 -7.68 12.71
CA ASN A 56 -24.91 -8.98 13.03
C ASN A 56 -23.38 -8.91 13.08
N ARG A 57 -22.76 -8.20 12.13
CA ARG A 57 -21.31 -8.01 12.07
C ARG A 57 -20.97 -6.57 11.73
N LEU A 58 -20.19 -5.96 12.61
CA LEU A 58 -19.52 -4.68 12.39
C LEU A 58 -18.03 -4.94 12.32
N GLN A 59 -17.45 -4.68 11.15
CA GLN A 59 -16.04 -4.96 10.89
C GLN A 59 -15.32 -3.68 10.42
N LEU A 60 -14.48 -3.14 11.31
CA LEU A 60 -13.82 -1.84 11.21
C LEU A 60 -12.29 -1.96 11.32
N ASP A 61 -11.76 -3.19 11.36
CA ASP A 61 -10.35 -3.44 11.60
C ASP A 61 -9.43 -2.83 10.53
N GLU A 62 -8.19 -2.52 10.91
CA GLU A 62 -7.17 -1.94 10.02
C GLU A 62 -7.62 -0.61 9.39
N ASN A 63 -7.90 0.37 10.26
CA ASN A 63 -8.21 1.75 9.91
C ASN A 63 -7.39 2.71 10.82
N GLN A 64 -7.74 3.99 10.83
CA GLN A 64 -7.15 5.04 11.68
C GLN A 64 -8.20 5.62 12.63
N LEU A 65 -9.21 4.83 13.00
CA LEU A 65 -10.30 5.26 13.90
C LEU A 65 -9.75 5.50 15.30
N SER A 66 -10.28 6.51 15.99
CA SER A 66 -9.77 6.95 17.28
C SER A 66 -10.89 7.30 18.26
N GLY A 67 -10.55 7.86 19.43
CA GLY A 67 -11.52 8.16 20.48
C GLY A 67 -11.98 6.92 21.24
N SER A 68 -12.93 7.10 22.15
CA SER A 68 -13.46 6.00 22.97
C SER A 68 -14.45 5.13 22.20
N VAL A 69 -14.56 3.86 22.61
CA VAL A 69 -15.65 2.98 22.16
C VAL A 69 -16.97 3.50 22.74
N PRO A 70 -17.96 3.89 21.91
CA PRO A 70 -19.21 4.45 22.41
C PRO A 70 -20.01 3.46 23.27
N GLU A 71 -20.58 3.94 24.37
CA GLU A 71 -21.48 3.13 25.18
C GLU A 71 -22.74 2.70 24.41
N SER A 72 -23.16 3.50 23.42
CA SER A 72 -24.34 3.24 22.59
C SER A 72 -24.22 1.96 21.77
N LEU A 73 -23.00 1.45 21.52
CA LEU A 73 -22.82 0.15 20.85
C LEU A 73 -23.47 -1.00 21.63
N ALA A 74 -23.68 -0.84 22.94
CA ALA A 74 -24.43 -1.78 23.77
C ALA A 74 -25.90 -1.97 23.35
N ASN A 75 -26.45 -1.07 22.51
CA ASN A 75 -27.81 -1.17 22.00
C ASN A 75 -27.94 -2.12 20.81
N MET A 76 -26.83 -2.55 20.19
CA MET A 76 -26.84 -3.48 19.05
C MET A 76 -27.03 -4.94 19.50
N ILE A 77 -28.13 -5.24 20.19
CA ILE A 77 -28.39 -6.50 20.90
C ILE A 77 -28.28 -7.79 20.04
N ASN A 78 -28.35 -7.68 18.71
CA ASN A 78 -28.22 -8.80 17.78
C ASN A 78 -26.79 -9.02 17.25
N VAL A 79 -25.86 -8.15 17.62
CA VAL A 79 -24.48 -8.21 17.10
C VAL A 79 -23.76 -9.44 17.63
N ARG A 80 -23.07 -10.13 16.72
CA ARG A 80 -22.30 -11.33 17.02
C ARG A 80 -20.80 -11.11 16.85
N HIS A 81 -20.42 -10.19 15.98
CA HIS A 81 -19.03 -9.94 15.64
C HIS A 81 -18.74 -8.43 15.67
N LEU A 82 -17.90 -8.03 16.62
CA LEU A 82 -17.31 -6.70 16.70
C LEU A 82 -15.82 -6.83 16.47
N HIS A 83 -15.37 -6.45 15.27
CA HIS A 83 -13.97 -6.47 14.89
C HIS A 83 -13.50 -5.02 14.70
N MET A 84 -12.67 -4.55 15.62
CA MET A 84 -12.22 -3.16 15.73
C MET A 84 -10.70 -3.06 16.00
N ASN A 85 -9.99 -4.18 15.86
CA ASN A 85 -8.55 -4.28 16.05
C ASN A 85 -7.76 -3.45 15.02
N ASN A 86 -6.50 -3.15 15.31
CA ASN A 86 -5.62 -2.33 14.45
C ASN A 86 -6.22 -0.95 14.14
N ASN A 87 -6.51 -0.18 15.19
CA ASN A 87 -6.98 1.20 15.13
C ASN A 87 -6.24 2.01 16.21
N SER A 88 -6.77 3.17 16.59
CA SER A 88 -6.25 4.03 17.66
C SER A 88 -7.32 4.34 18.70
N PHE A 89 -8.21 3.39 18.99
CA PHE A 89 -9.23 3.55 20.04
C PHE A 89 -8.58 3.73 21.41
N THR A 90 -9.11 4.66 22.20
CA THR A 90 -8.58 5.04 23.52
C THR A 90 -9.62 4.88 24.62
N GLY A 91 -9.21 5.06 25.87
CA GLY A 91 -10.11 5.10 27.02
C GLY A 91 -10.57 3.73 27.49
N GLN A 92 -11.49 3.76 28.47
CA GLN A 92 -12.04 2.59 29.15
C GLN A 92 -13.00 1.82 28.24
N LEU A 93 -12.92 0.48 28.27
CA LEU A 93 -13.94 -0.37 27.67
C LEU A 93 -15.27 -0.20 28.42
N PRO A 94 -16.38 0.17 27.76
CA PRO A 94 -17.66 0.33 28.44
C PRO A 94 -18.17 -0.99 29.00
N SER A 95 -18.43 -1.04 30.31
CA SER A 95 -19.04 -2.22 30.96
C SER A 95 -20.42 -2.53 30.37
N LYS A 96 -21.13 -1.53 29.84
CA LYS A 96 -22.43 -1.69 29.14
C LYS A 96 -22.36 -2.61 27.93
N LEU A 97 -21.20 -2.83 27.32
CA LEU A 97 -21.06 -3.84 26.24
C LEU A 97 -21.45 -5.24 26.71
N SER A 98 -21.47 -5.51 28.02
CA SER A 98 -22.03 -6.74 28.60
C SER A 98 -23.50 -7.01 28.27
N ASN A 99 -24.26 -6.00 27.80
CA ASN A 99 -25.63 -6.16 27.32
C ASN A 99 -25.74 -6.94 25.99
N LEU A 100 -24.63 -7.10 25.27
CA LEU A 100 -24.58 -7.78 23.97
C LEU A 100 -24.55 -9.31 24.15
N SER A 101 -25.65 -9.87 24.65
CA SER A 101 -25.76 -11.30 25.02
C SER A 101 -25.53 -12.29 23.85
N ASN A 102 -25.65 -11.82 22.60
CA ASN A 102 -25.38 -12.57 21.38
C ASN A 102 -23.93 -12.41 20.86
N LEU A 103 -23.10 -11.58 21.49
CA LEU A 103 -21.74 -11.31 21.04
C LEU A 103 -20.89 -12.57 21.15
N MET A 104 -20.31 -12.99 20.03
CA MET A 104 -19.44 -14.16 19.93
C MET A 104 -17.97 -13.74 19.84
N HIS A 105 -17.66 -12.72 19.03
CA HIS A 105 -16.30 -12.25 18.82
C HIS A 105 -16.18 -10.77 19.19
N LEU A 106 -15.25 -10.48 20.10
CA LEU A 106 -14.83 -9.13 20.42
C LEU A 106 -13.31 -9.01 20.19
N LEU A 107 -12.94 -8.39 19.08
CA LEU A 107 -11.55 -8.18 18.67
C LEU A 107 -11.21 -6.69 18.72
N LEU A 108 -10.35 -6.31 19.65
CA LEU A 108 -9.93 -4.92 19.90
C LEU A 108 -8.42 -4.82 20.09
N ASP A 109 -7.66 -5.86 19.72
CA ASP A 109 -6.20 -5.84 19.81
C ASP A 109 -5.57 -4.75 18.95
N ASN A 110 -4.36 -4.33 19.33
CA ASN A 110 -3.60 -3.28 18.67
C ASN A 110 -4.39 -1.96 18.61
N ASN A 111 -4.74 -1.46 19.80
CA ASN A 111 -5.35 -0.16 20.03
C ASN A 111 -4.63 0.54 21.21
N ASN A 112 -5.19 1.66 21.68
CA ASN A 112 -4.68 2.43 22.82
C ASN A 112 -5.67 2.42 23.99
N LEU A 113 -6.47 1.35 24.13
CA LEU A 113 -7.47 1.23 25.20
C LEU A 113 -6.78 1.19 26.57
N SER A 114 -7.45 1.71 27.58
CA SER A 114 -6.89 1.82 28.92
C SER A 114 -7.91 1.54 30.02
N GLY A 115 -7.46 1.61 31.29
CA GLY A 115 -8.30 1.35 32.45
C GLY A 115 -8.36 -0.14 32.81
N TYR A 116 -9.53 -0.64 33.21
CA TYR A 116 -9.71 -2.01 33.70
C TYR A 116 -10.46 -2.90 32.71
N LEU A 117 -10.27 -4.21 32.81
CA LEU A 117 -11.11 -5.19 32.12
C LEU A 117 -12.47 -5.27 32.82
N PRO A 118 -13.61 -4.98 32.15
CA PRO A 118 -14.92 -4.93 32.83
C PRO A 118 -15.34 -6.29 33.39
N PRO A 119 -15.51 -6.48 34.71
CA PRO A 119 -15.95 -7.74 35.30
C PRO A 119 -17.33 -8.19 34.77
N GLU A 120 -18.16 -7.25 34.31
CA GLU A 120 -19.48 -7.49 33.70
C GLU A 120 -19.40 -8.28 32.39
N PHE A 121 -18.25 -8.33 31.73
CA PHE A 121 -18.10 -9.14 30.50
C PHE A 121 -18.33 -10.63 30.77
N SER A 122 -18.26 -11.08 32.02
CA SER A 122 -18.75 -12.41 32.46
C SER A 122 -20.21 -12.70 32.06
N LYS A 123 -21.04 -11.67 31.80
CA LYS A 123 -22.43 -11.81 31.32
C LYS A 123 -22.52 -12.10 29.82
N LEU A 124 -21.43 -12.05 29.07
CA LEU A 124 -21.40 -12.36 27.64
C LEU A 124 -21.39 -13.88 27.42
N HIS A 125 -22.53 -14.52 27.71
CA HIS A 125 -22.67 -15.99 27.68
C HIS A 125 -22.42 -16.63 26.31
N SER A 126 -22.50 -15.84 25.23
CA SER A 126 -22.21 -16.29 23.85
C SER A 126 -20.77 -16.05 23.42
N LEU A 127 -19.94 -15.40 24.24
CA LEU A 127 -18.59 -14.99 23.84
C LEU A 127 -17.68 -16.20 23.67
N GLU A 128 -17.11 -16.32 22.47
CA GLU A 128 -16.19 -17.38 22.09
C GLU A 128 -14.76 -16.86 21.97
N ILE A 129 -14.58 -15.61 21.51
CA ILE A 129 -13.27 -15.01 21.29
C ILE A 129 -13.23 -13.63 21.92
N LEU A 130 -12.33 -13.46 22.90
CA LEU A 130 -11.93 -12.17 23.44
C LEU A 130 -10.44 -11.94 23.14
N GLN A 131 -10.17 -10.95 22.29
CA GLN A 131 -8.80 -10.61 21.87
C GLN A 131 -8.55 -9.13 22.09
N LEU A 132 -7.69 -8.82 23.06
CA LEU A 132 -7.39 -7.46 23.52
C LEU A 132 -5.89 -7.15 23.53
N ASP A 133 -5.07 -7.98 22.86
CA ASP A 133 -3.61 -7.86 22.87
C ASP A 133 -3.13 -6.44 22.53
N ASN A 134 -1.98 -6.03 23.06
CA ASN A 134 -1.36 -4.73 22.76
C ASN A 134 -2.31 -3.55 23.03
N ASN A 135 -2.76 -3.43 24.27
CA ASN A 135 -3.50 -2.29 24.83
C ASN A 135 -2.87 -1.91 26.19
N ASN A 136 -3.40 -0.92 26.90
CA ASN A 136 -2.82 -0.38 28.14
C ASN A 136 -3.77 -0.48 29.35
N PHE A 137 -4.17 -1.70 29.72
CA PHE A 137 -5.04 -1.97 30.88
C PHE A 137 -4.27 -1.96 32.21
N SER A 138 -3.39 -0.97 32.38
CA SER A 138 -2.41 -0.92 33.48
C SER A 138 -3.07 -0.88 34.86
N GLY A 139 -2.38 -1.51 35.84
CA GLY A 139 -2.74 -1.47 37.25
C GLY A 139 -3.89 -2.40 37.67
N ASN A 140 -4.47 -3.18 36.75
CA ASN A 140 -5.58 -4.08 37.02
C ASN A 140 -5.21 -5.54 36.75
N GLY A 141 -5.85 -6.46 37.47
CA GLY A 141 -5.80 -7.90 37.20
C GLY A 141 -6.88 -8.36 36.24
N ILE A 142 -6.82 -9.63 35.84
CA ILE A 142 -7.92 -10.28 35.13
C ILE A 142 -9.06 -10.48 36.13
N PRO A 143 -10.30 -10.03 35.85
CA PRO A 143 -11.42 -10.25 36.74
C PRO A 143 -11.65 -11.75 36.98
N SER A 144 -11.77 -12.18 38.24
CA SER A 144 -12.10 -13.56 38.59
C SER A 144 -13.46 -14.00 38.03
N THR A 145 -14.36 -13.05 37.75
CA THR A 145 -15.64 -13.34 37.09
C THR A 145 -15.47 -13.94 35.69
N TYR A 146 -14.31 -13.77 35.04
CA TYR A 146 -14.04 -14.36 33.71
C TYR A 146 -13.95 -15.89 33.75
N GLU A 147 -13.74 -16.50 34.92
CA GLU A 147 -13.83 -17.94 35.15
C GLU A 147 -15.21 -18.49 34.73
N ASN A 148 -16.25 -17.65 34.72
CA ASN A 148 -17.63 -18.01 34.41
C ASN A 148 -18.05 -17.73 32.97
N LEU A 149 -17.14 -17.65 32.01
CA LEU A 149 -17.47 -17.46 30.59
C LEU A 149 -17.70 -18.80 29.89
N PRO A 150 -18.94 -19.31 29.77
CA PRO A 150 -19.21 -20.72 29.49
C PRO A 150 -18.76 -21.19 28.09
N ARG A 151 -18.69 -20.26 27.13
CA ARG A 151 -18.37 -20.54 25.72
C ARG A 151 -17.02 -20.01 25.28
N LEU A 152 -16.24 -19.39 26.16
CA LEU A 152 -14.98 -18.77 25.77
C LEU A 152 -13.98 -19.83 25.30
N VAL A 153 -13.59 -19.73 24.03
CA VAL A 153 -12.63 -20.63 23.38
C VAL A 153 -11.23 -19.99 23.35
N LYS A 154 -11.17 -18.68 23.15
CA LYS A 154 -9.92 -17.93 23.04
C LYS A 154 -9.95 -16.70 23.93
N LEU A 155 -8.98 -16.63 24.85
CA LEU A 155 -8.64 -15.43 25.60
C LEU A 155 -7.21 -15.00 25.26
N SER A 156 -7.06 -13.80 24.72
CA SER A 156 -5.76 -13.23 24.39
C SER A 156 -5.63 -11.83 24.97
N LEU A 157 -4.71 -11.67 25.92
CA LEU A 157 -4.44 -10.46 26.69
C LEU A 157 -2.94 -10.15 26.68
N ARG A 158 -2.22 -10.50 25.60
CA ARG A 158 -0.78 -10.29 25.50
C ARG A 158 -0.45 -8.80 25.56
N ASN A 159 0.60 -8.42 26.27
CA ASN A 159 1.12 -7.05 26.27
C ASN A 159 0.04 -6.02 26.62
N CYS A 160 -0.63 -6.22 27.75
CA CYS A 160 -1.75 -5.39 28.23
C CYS A 160 -1.43 -4.59 29.50
N SER A 161 -0.19 -4.67 30.00
CA SER A 161 0.23 -4.08 31.29
C SER A 161 -0.56 -4.59 32.51
N LEU A 162 -1.15 -5.78 32.43
CA LEU A 162 -1.94 -6.38 33.51
C LEU A 162 -1.06 -6.86 34.67
N GLN A 163 -1.57 -6.79 35.89
CA GLN A 163 -0.86 -7.13 37.14
C GLN A 163 -1.66 -8.14 37.98
N GLY A 164 -1.09 -8.55 39.12
CA GLY A 164 -1.77 -9.42 40.09
C GLY A 164 -1.76 -10.91 39.72
N ALA A 165 -2.53 -11.70 40.46
CA ALA A 165 -2.63 -13.14 40.24
C ALA A 165 -3.54 -13.47 39.06
N ILE A 166 -3.24 -14.57 38.38
CA ILE A 166 -4.09 -15.11 37.31
C ILE A 166 -5.26 -15.88 37.97
N PRO A 167 -6.53 -15.54 37.67
CA PRO A 167 -7.69 -16.29 38.16
C PRO A 167 -7.70 -17.73 37.62
N ASP A 168 -8.57 -18.59 38.14
CA ASP A 168 -8.62 -19.99 37.72
C ASP A 168 -9.32 -20.17 36.35
N LEU A 169 -8.67 -19.67 35.30
CA LEU A 169 -9.16 -19.72 33.92
C LEU A 169 -9.30 -21.16 33.39
N ASN A 170 -8.74 -22.17 34.09
CA ASN A 170 -8.96 -23.57 33.77
C ASN A 170 -10.39 -24.04 34.06
N SER A 171 -11.11 -23.33 34.94
CA SER A 171 -12.53 -23.59 35.22
C SER A 171 -13.43 -23.30 34.01
N ILE A 172 -12.92 -22.61 32.99
CA ILE A 172 -13.64 -22.35 31.74
C ILE A 172 -13.60 -23.62 30.86
N PRO A 173 -14.71 -24.35 30.67
CA PRO A 173 -14.71 -25.67 30.05
C PRO A 173 -14.34 -25.63 28.55
N SER A 174 -14.61 -24.50 27.88
CA SER A 174 -14.44 -24.34 26.44
C SER A 174 -13.07 -23.78 26.04
N LEU A 175 -12.24 -23.36 27.00
CA LEU A 175 -11.02 -22.60 26.73
C LEU A 175 -9.95 -23.48 26.07
N LYS A 176 -9.52 -23.09 24.86
CA LYS A 176 -8.52 -23.81 24.05
C LYS A 176 -7.27 -22.99 23.78
N TYR A 177 -7.38 -21.65 23.81
CA TYR A 177 -6.28 -20.74 23.58
C TYR A 177 -6.23 -19.70 24.69
N LEU A 178 -5.07 -19.60 25.34
CA LEU A 178 -4.77 -18.61 26.35
C LEU A 178 -3.41 -17.99 26.04
N ASP A 179 -3.38 -16.68 25.83
CA ASP A 179 -2.13 -15.91 25.75
C ASP A 179 -2.18 -14.75 26.74
N LEU A 180 -1.36 -14.87 27.79
CA LEU A 180 -1.19 -13.88 28.84
C LEU A 180 0.22 -13.27 28.84
N SER A 181 1.00 -13.53 27.78
CA SER A 181 2.42 -13.16 27.73
C SER A 181 2.63 -11.64 27.77
N TRP A 182 3.81 -11.21 28.20
CA TRP A 182 4.21 -9.79 28.21
C TRP A 182 3.33 -8.91 29.12
N ASN A 183 2.92 -9.47 30.27
CA ASN A 183 2.26 -8.73 31.34
C ASN A 183 3.13 -8.74 32.60
N GLN A 184 2.60 -8.20 33.70
CA GLN A 184 3.25 -8.06 35.00
C GLN A 184 2.56 -8.94 36.06
N PHE A 185 2.07 -10.12 35.64
CA PHE A 185 1.40 -11.06 36.55
C PHE A 185 2.35 -11.58 37.63
N THR A 186 1.81 -11.81 38.82
CA THR A 186 2.49 -12.37 39.98
C THR A 186 1.80 -13.65 40.44
N GLY A 187 2.39 -14.37 41.39
CA GLY A 187 1.85 -15.64 41.88
C GLY A 187 2.24 -16.85 41.01
N SER A 188 1.63 -18.00 41.29
CA SER A 188 1.87 -19.24 40.57
C SER A 188 0.99 -19.36 39.34
N ILE A 189 1.48 -20.04 38.31
CA ILE A 189 0.64 -20.53 37.21
C ILE A 189 -0.38 -21.50 37.82
N PRO A 190 -1.70 -21.34 37.58
CA PRO A 190 -2.72 -22.25 38.11
C PRO A 190 -2.41 -23.70 37.71
N SER A 191 -2.03 -24.54 38.67
CA SER A 191 -1.45 -25.87 38.45
C SER A 191 -2.47 -27.01 38.43
N ASN A 192 -3.75 -26.72 38.60
CA ASN A 192 -4.77 -27.75 38.81
C ASN A 192 -5.30 -28.21 37.44
N ASN A 193 -4.68 -29.28 36.92
CA ASN A 193 -4.97 -29.92 35.64
C ASN A 193 -4.88 -28.97 34.44
N LEU A 194 -3.65 -28.74 33.95
CA LEU A 194 -3.45 -28.47 32.52
C LEU A 194 -4.19 -29.57 31.76
N SER A 195 -5.36 -29.25 31.25
CA SER A 195 -6.27 -30.22 30.66
C SER A 195 -5.52 -31.05 29.62
N THR A 196 -5.76 -32.35 29.64
CA THR A 196 -5.26 -33.31 28.65
C THR A 196 -5.67 -32.97 27.20
N ASN A 197 -6.48 -31.91 27.02
CA ASN A 197 -6.95 -31.38 25.75
C ASN A 197 -6.50 -29.94 25.45
N MET A 198 -5.70 -29.30 26.32
CA MET A 198 -5.01 -28.08 25.93
C MET A 198 -3.83 -28.51 25.06
N THR A 199 -4.08 -28.58 23.75
CA THR A 199 -2.98 -28.55 22.79
C THR A 199 -2.27 -27.23 23.02
N THR A 200 -1.25 -27.24 23.88
CA THR A 200 -0.12 -26.37 23.65
C THR A 200 0.21 -26.63 22.19
N VAL A 201 -0.05 -25.63 21.35
CA VAL A 201 0.70 -25.51 20.12
C VAL A 201 2.12 -25.33 20.65
N LYS A 202 2.80 -26.46 20.93
CA LYS A 202 4.24 -26.55 20.80
C LYS A 202 4.42 -26.00 19.40
N ARG A 203 4.75 -24.71 19.31
CA ARG A 203 5.14 -24.08 18.06
C ARG A 203 6.16 -25.06 17.55
N LYS A 204 5.79 -25.85 16.54
CA LYS A 204 6.74 -26.73 15.90
C LYS A 204 7.64 -25.73 15.23
N THR A 205 8.68 -25.29 15.92
CA THR A 205 9.62 -24.28 15.48
C THR A 205 10.19 -24.72 14.14
N GLY A 206 10.28 -26.04 13.92
CA GLY A 206 10.54 -26.66 12.62
C GLY A 206 9.47 -26.44 11.54
N ILE A 207 8.16 -26.42 11.83
CA ILE A 207 7.12 -26.07 10.83
C ILE A 207 7.17 -24.57 10.50
N ILE A 208 7.31 -23.69 11.49
CA ILE A 208 7.43 -22.24 11.21
C ILE A 208 8.70 -21.95 10.42
N ALA A 209 9.83 -22.56 10.81
CA ALA A 209 11.08 -22.48 10.05
C ALA A 209 10.90 -23.07 8.63
N ALA A 210 10.22 -24.20 8.47
CA ALA A 210 9.97 -24.79 7.15
C ALA A 210 9.05 -23.92 6.28
N ILE A 211 8.04 -23.25 6.85
CA ILE A 211 7.18 -22.30 6.14
C ILE A 211 8.00 -21.07 5.73
N ILE A 212 8.82 -20.51 6.64
CA ILE A 212 9.68 -19.36 6.32
C ILE A 212 10.69 -19.74 5.24
N ILE A 213 11.37 -20.89 5.36
CA ILE A 213 12.31 -21.40 4.36
C ILE A 213 11.58 -21.65 3.04
N GLY A 214 10.37 -22.22 3.07
CA GLY A 214 9.55 -22.45 1.89
C GLY A 214 9.11 -21.16 1.20
N VAL A 215 8.71 -20.14 1.96
CA VAL A 215 8.34 -18.81 1.44
C VAL A 215 9.57 -18.11 0.87
N VAL A 216 10.71 -18.14 1.56
CA VAL A 216 11.97 -17.56 1.06
C VAL A 216 12.42 -18.27 -0.22
N ALA A 217 12.37 -19.61 -0.26
CA ALA A 217 12.69 -20.39 -1.44
C ALA A 217 11.72 -20.11 -2.60
N ALA A 218 10.42 -19.95 -2.32
CA ALA A 218 9.42 -19.59 -3.33
C ALA A 218 9.66 -18.18 -3.87
N VAL A 219 9.97 -17.21 -3.02
CA VAL A 219 10.32 -15.85 -3.44
C VAL A 219 11.58 -15.86 -4.29
N LEU A 220 12.63 -16.58 -3.89
CA LEU A 220 13.86 -16.72 -4.67
C LEU A 220 13.62 -17.44 -6.00
N ALA A 221 12.76 -18.46 -6.03
CA ALA A 221 12.38 -19.14 -7.26
C ALA A 221 11.57 -18.21 -8.17
N ILE A 222 10.62 -17.44 -7.62
CA ILE A 222 9.84 -16.46 -8.38
C ILE A 222 10.76 -15.35 -8.90
N THR A 223 11.70 -14.83 -8.11
CA THR A 223 12.65 -13.82 -8.57
C THR A 223 13.61 -14.37 -9.61
N ALA A 224 14.06 -15.62 -9.48
CA ALA A 224 14.86 -16.29 -10.50
C ALA A 224 14.06 -16.54 -11.78
N ILE A 225 12.79 -16.95 -11.68
CA ILE A 225 11.90 -17.15 -12.83
C ILE A 225 11.60 -15.80 -13.48
N THR A 226 11.31 -14.73 -12.73
CA THR A 226 11.09 -13.40 -13.30
C THR A 226 12.36 -12.85 -13.91
N MET A 227 13.53 -13.00 -13.27
CA MET A 227 14.82 -12.65 -13.87
C MET A 227 15.11 -13.48 -15.11
N LEU A 228 14.77 -14.76 -15.13
CA LEU A 228 14.97 -15.64 -16.29
C LEU A 228 13.95 -15.36 -17.40
N LEU A 229 12.73 -14.92 -17.07
CA LEU A 229 11.74 -14.44 -18.03
C LEU A 229 12.10 -13.07 -18.58
N ILE A 230 12.64 -12.16 -17.75
CA ILE A 230 13.19 -10.88 -18.17
C ILE A 230 14.44 -11.11 -19.01
N PHE A 231 15.33 -12.03 -18.62
CA PHE A 231 16.52 -12.39 -19.38
C PHE A 231 16.15 -13.12 -20.66
N ARG A 232 15.14 -14.00 -20.68
CA ARG A 232 14.62 -14.63 -21.92
C ARG A 232 13.88 -13.63 -22.78
N ARG A 233 13.15 -12.66 -22.20
CA ARG A 233 12.50 -11.58 -22.93
C ARG A 233 13.55 -10.65 -23.50
N ASN A 234 14.57 -10.30 -22.74
CA ASN A 234 15.71 -9.49 -23.17
C ASN A 234 16.60 -10.27 -24.13
N SER A 235 16.73 -11.58 -24.01
CA SER A 235 17.49 -12.44 -24.93
C SER A 235 16.70 -12.67 -26.21
N LYS A 236 15.37 -12.83 -26.16
CA LYS A 236 14.51 -12.79 -27.35
C LYS A 236 14.48 -11.40 -27.97
N TYR A 237 14.48 -10.34 -27.17
CA TYR A 237 14.56 -8.95 -27.61
C TYR A 237 15.96 -8.64 -28.17
N MET A 238 17.03 -9.22 -27.61
CA MET A 238 18.41 -9.15 -28.08
C MET A 238 18.67 -10.10 -29.25
N HIS A 239 17.90 -11.18 -29.43
CA HIS A 239 17.93 -12.07 -30.58
C HIS A 239 17.03 -11.53 -31.70
N LEU A 240 15.98 -10.76 -31.39
CA LEU A 240 15.21 -9.94 -32.32
C LEU A 240 16.03 -8.72 -32.73
N ILE A 241 16.75 -8.08 -31.81
CA ILE A 241 17.74 -7.03 -32.08
C ILE A 241 18.97 -7.61 -32.77
N SER A 242 19.39 -8.84 -32.49
CA SER A 242 20.53 -9.50 -33.18
C SER A 242 20.12 -9.95 -34.58
N ARG A 243 18.90 -10.47 -34.79
CA ARG A 243 18.33 -10.65 -36.15
C ARG A 243 18.02 -9.33 -36.85
N LYS A 244 17.79 -8.22 -36.12
CA LYS A 244 17.77 -6.84 -36.65
C LYS A 244 19.15 -6.16 -36.68
N ARG A 245 20.21 -6.75 -36.15
CA ARG A 245 21.59 -6.23 -36.17
C ARG A 245 22.49 -7.02 -37.12
N THR A 246 22.08 -8.23 -37.50
CA THR A 246 22.57 -8.92 -38.70
C THR A 246 21.71 -8.62 -39.93
N SER A 247 20.72 -7.74 -39.80
CA SER A 247 20.06 -7.10 -40.94
C SER A 247 19.66 -5.66 -40.59
N SER A 248 20.40 -4.72 -41.19
CA SER A 248 20.20 -3.27 -41.30
C SER A 248 20.76 -2.36 -40.19
N ASN A 249 21.85 -1.67 -40.54
CA ASN A 249 22.14 -0.26 -40.27
C ASN A 249 20.92 0.51 -39.75
N VAL A 250 20.92 0.96 -38.50
CA VAL A 250 19.95 1.96 -38.02
C VAL A 250 20.40 3.31 -38.56
N CYS A 251 20.07 3.55 -39.81
CA CYS A 251 19.87 4.89 -40.34
C CYS A 251 18.56 5.40 -39.74
N ILE A 252 18.60 6.45 -38.92
CA ILE A 252 17.38 7.17 -38.52
C ILE A 252 16.88 7.95 -39.73
N LYS A 253 16.36 7.29 -40.78
CA LYS A 253 15.63 8.02 -41.82
C LYS A 253 14.33 8.53 -41.22
N ILE A 254 14.33 9.80 -40.80
CA ILE A 254 13.10 10.56 -40.63
C ILE A 254 12.67 10.95 -42.05
N ASP A 255 11.57 10.37 -42.54
CA ASP A 255 11.07 10.67 -43.88
C ASP A 255 10.80 12.18 -44.01
N GLY A 256 11.42 12.82 -45.02
CA GLY A 256 11.27 14.25 -45.31
C GLY A 256 12.27 15.20 -44.63
N VAL A 257 13.26 14.70 -43.87
CA VAL A 257 14.22 15.53 -43.12
C VAL A 257 15.67 15.17 -43.51
N LYS A 258 16.51 16.17 -43.80
CA LYS A 258 17.88 15.99 -44.31
C LYS A 258 18.85 15.52 -43.21
N ALA A 259 19.70 14.55 -43.51
CA ALA A 259 20.82 14.19 -42.62
C ALA A 259 22.02 15.12 -42.91
N PHE A 260 22.54 15.77 -41.88
CA PHE A 260 23.75 16.61 -41.93
C PHE A 260 24.92 15.89 -41.26
N THR A 261 26.14 16.17 -41.73
CA THR A 261 27.38 15.75 -41.07
C THR A 261 27.81 16.77 -40.01
N LEU A 262 28.55 16.35 -38.98
CA LEU A 262 29.05 17.28 -37.97
C LEU A 262 29.97 18.34 -38.59
N LYS A 263 30.71 17.98 -39.63
CA LYS A 263 31.59 18.90 -40.37
C LYS A 263 30.81 20.02 -41.06
N GLU A 264 29.66 19.69 -41.68
CA GLU A 264 28.78 20.69 -42.30
C GLU A 264 28.23 21.68 -41.29
N LEU A 265 27.75 21.20 -40.13
CA LEU A 265 27.19 22.07 -39.08
C LEU A 265 28.25 22.88 -38.36
N THR A 266 29.44 22.30 -38.15
CA THR A 266 30.60 23.00 -37.59
C THR A 266 31.04 24.13 -38.52
N HIS A 267 31.01 23.93 -39.84
CA HIS A 267 31.31 25.00 -40.78
C HIS A 267 30.22 26.07 -40.79
N ALA A 268 28.95 25.66 -40.83
CA ALA A 268 27.79 26.56 -40.88
C ALA A 268 27.65 27.48 -39.66
N THR A 269 28.09 27.02 -38.48
CA THR A 269 27.93 27.73 -37.20
C THR A 269 29.21 28.43 -36.72
N ASN A 270 30.24 28.54 -37.57
CA ASN A 270 31.57 29.02 -37.19
C ASN A 270 32.14 28.27 -35.97
N LYS A 271 32.17 26.94 -36.04
CA LYS A 271 32.63 26.03 -34.97
C LYS A 271 31.85 26.16 -33.65
N PHE A 272 30.55 26.46 -33.72
CA PHE A 272 29.71 26.70 -32.53
C PHE A 272 30.25 27.80 -31.60
N ASP A 273 30.81 28.85 -32.19
CA ASP A 273 31.36 29.98 -31.45
C ASP A 273 30.28 30.73 -30.64
N ILE A 274 30.66 31.37 -29.54
CA ILE A 274 29.73 32.11 -28.68
C ILE A 274 29.08 33.27 -29.44
N SER A 275 29.78 33.87 -30.41
CA SER A 275 29.25 34.94 -31.27
C SER A 275 28.06 34.51 -32.15
N THR A 276 27.91 33.20 -32.42
CA THR A 276 26.77 32.66 -33.17
C THR A 276 25.68 32.09 -32.26
N LYS A 277 25.87 32.08 -30.93
CA LYS A 277 24.86 31.65 -29.96
C LYS A 277 23.71 32.66 -29.92
N VAL A 278 22.51 32.20 -30.23
CA VAL A 278 21.27 33.01 -30.19
C VAL A 278 20.41 32.73 -28.97
N GLY A 279 20.69 31.65 -28.24
CA GLY A 279 19.97 31.32 -27.01
C GLY A 279 20.43 30.03 -26.36
N GLU A 280 19.77 29.68 -25.27
CA GLU A 280 19.97 28.45 -24.52
C GLU A 280 18.60 27.94 -24.06
N GLY A 281 18.32 26.67 -24.34
CA GLY A 281 17.09 26.01 -23.89
C GLY A 281 17.41 24.83 -22.97
N GLY A 282 16.37 24.14 -22.48
CA GLY A 282 16.53 23.05 -21.49
C GLY A 282 17.41 21.85 -21.92
N TYR A 283 17.74 21.75 -23.21
CA TYR A 283 18.56 20.67 -23.77
C TYR A 283 19.96 21.12 -24.25
N GLY A 284 20.26 22.42 -24.20
CA GLY A 284 21.56 22.95 -24.62
C GLY A 284 21.50 24.26 -25.42
N ASN A 285 22.63 24.60 -26.04
CA ASN A 285 22.85 25.86 -26.72
C ASN A 285 22.20 25.87 -28.12
N VAL A 286 21.72 27.04 -28.50
CA VAL A 286 21.10 27.31 -29.81
C VAL A 286 21.98 28.30 -30.56
N TYR A 287 22.40 27.92 -31.77
CA TYR A 287 23.30 28.69 -32.61
C TYR A 287 22.61 29.07 -33.92
N LYS A 288 22.92 30.25 -34.45
CA LYS A 288 22.59 30.63 -35.82
C LYS A 288 23.70 30.15 -36.75
N GLY A 289 23.33 29.60 -37.89
CA GLY A 289 24.26 29.19 -38.93
C GLY A 289 23.77 29.51 -40.33
N ILE A 290 24.67 29.39 -41.30
CA ILE A 290 24.37 29.50 -42.73
C ILE A 290 24.94 28.26 -43.42
N LEU A 291 24.07 27.49 -44.09
CA LEU A 291 24.48 26.31 -44.84
C LEU A 291 25.22 26.71 -46.14
N SER A 292 25.86 25.74 -46.78
CA SER A 292 26.62 25.98 -48.03
C SER A 292 25.76 26.43 -49.21
N ASP A 293 24.45 26.23 -49.14
CA ASP A 293 23.45 26.71 -50.11
C ASP A 293 22.84 28.07 -49.72
N GLU A 294 23.50 28.80 -48.80
CA GLU A 294 23.07 30.09 -48.24
C GLU A 294 21.78 30.06 -47.40
N THR A 295 21.28 28.87 -47.07
CA THR A 295 20.11 28.74 -46.19
C THR A 295 20.47 29.14 -44.76
N PHE A 296 19.73 30.10 -44.19
CA PHE A 296 19.84 30.45 -42.78
C PHE A 296 19.18 29.40 -41.91
N VAL A 297 19.91 28.91 -40.90
CA VAL A 297 19.45 27.85 -40.01
C VAL A 297 19.67 28.19 -38.56
N VAL A 298 18.87 27.56 -37.71
CA VAL A 298 19.09 27.49 -36.27
C VAL A 298 19.51 26.07 -35.94
N VAL A 299 20.63 25.91 -35.22
CA VAL A 299 21.18 24.63 -34.81
C VAL A 299 21.14 24.53 -33.28
N LYS A 300 20.33 23.62 -32.75
CA LYS A 300 20.29 23.32 -31.30
C LYS A 300 21.20 22.12 -31.07
N ARG A 301 22.23 22.34 -30.26
CA ARG A 301 23.20 21.32 -29.88
C ARG A 301 22.89 20.83 -28.47
N ALA A 302 22.75 19.52 -28.32
CA ALA A 302 22.61 18.92 -27.00
C ALA A 302 23.91 19.11 -26.19
N GLY A 303 23.81 19.68 -24.99
CA GLY A 303 24.97 19.96 -24.12
C GLY A 303 25.14 18.95 -22.98
N GLU A 304 26.38 18.72 -22.51
CA GLU A 304 26.68 17.79 -21.40
C GLU A 304 26.01 18.14 -20.07
N ASN A 305 25.69 19.42 -19.85
CA ASN A 305 25.06 19.93 -18.61
C ASN A 305 23.52 19.97 -18.67
N SER A 306 22.91 19.37 -19.69
CA SER A 306 21.45 19.27 -19.81
C SER A 306 20.85 18.43 -18.67
N LEU A 307 19.84 18.95 -17.98
CA LEU A 307 19.08 18.24 -16.93
C LEU A 307 18.15 17.15 -17.50
N GLN A 308 18.02 17.06 -18.84
CA GLN A 308 17.24 16.04 -19.55
C GLN A 308 18.12 15.17 -20.48
N GLY A 309 17.80 13.88 -20.58
CA GLY A 309 18.59 12.87 -21.29
C GLY A 309 18.41 12.79 -22.82
N GLN A 310 19.22 11.95 -23.46
CA GLN A 310 19.24 11.72 -24.92
C GLN A 310 17.88 11.24 -25.47
N LYS A 311 17.08 10.56 -24.64
CA LYS A 311 15.79 9.98 -25.05
C LYS A 311 14.71 11.07 -25.17
N GLU A 312 14.75 12.07 -24.30
CA GLU A 312 13.84 13.21 -24.28
C GLU A 312 14.11 14.14 -25.47
N PHE A 313 15.37 14.39 -25.79
CA PHE A 313 15.78 15.16 -26.98
C PHE A 313 15.31 14.50 -28.29
N LEU A 314 15.48 13.18 -28.42
CA LEU A 314 14.99 12.44 -29.59
C LEU A 314 13.44 12.41 -29.66
N THR A 315 12.76 12.37 -28.51
CA THR A 315 11.29 12.45 -28.46
C THR A 315 10.79 13.83 -28.92
N GLU A 316 11.48 14.91 -28.55
CA GLU A 316 11.15 16.27 -29.02
C GLU A 316 11.30 16.38 -30.54
N ILE A 317 12.39 15.86 -31.11
CA ILE A 317 12.63 15.84 -32.57
C ILE A 317 11.56 15.01 -33.29
N GLU A 318 11.22 13.83 -32.78
CA GLU A 318 10.19 12.96 -33.37
C GLU A 318 8.80 13.63 -33.34
N LEU A 319 8.46 14.33 -32.25
CA LEU A 319 7.18 15.04 -32.16
C LEU A 319 7.14 16.25 -33.10
N LEU A 320 8.20 17.05 -33.16
CA LEU A 320 8.25 18.24 -34.00
C LEU A 320 8.32 17.91 -35.50
N SER A 321 9.00 16.81 -35.88
CA SER A 321 9.00 16.33 -37.27
C SER A 321 7.61 15.92 -37.79
N ARG A 322 6.69 15.55 -36.88
CA ARG A 322 5.30 15.17 -37.24
C ARG A 322 4.32 16.35 -37.20
N LEU A 323 4.74 17.50 -36.68
CA LEU A 323 3.89 18.69 -36.53
C LEU A 323 4.08 19.65 -37.70
N HIS A 324 3.24 19.53 -38.73
CA HIS A 324 3.20 20.49 -39.83
C HIS A 324 2.13 21.57 -39.57
N HIS A 325 2.56 22.74 -39.08
CA HIS A 325 1.67 23.89 -38.88
C HIS A 325 2.24 25.14 -39.54
N ARG A 326 1.38 25.95 -40.18
CA ARG A 326 1.82 27.12 -40.96
C ARG A 326 2.59 28.15 -40.15
N ASN A 327 2.51 28.15 -38.82
CA ASN A 327 3.19 29.12 -37.95
C ASN A 327 4.28 28.49 -37.06
N LEU A 328 4.65 27.23 -37.30
CA LEU A 328 5.75 26.57 -36.61
C LEU A 328 6.99 26.52 -37.49
N VAL A 329 8.16 26.54 -36.85
CA VAL A 329 9.46 26.44 -37.52
C VAL A 329 9.68 25.02 -38.03
N SER A 330 10.01 24.86 -39.31
CA SER A 330 10.21 23.55 -39.93
C SER A 330 11.57 22.95 -39.53
N LEU A 331 11.56 21.67 -39.14
CA LEU A 331 12.78 20.90 -38.96
C LEU A 331 13.35 20.55 -40.34
N LEU A 332 14.53 21.09 -40.66
CA LEU A 332 15.24 20.85 -41.92
C LEU A 332 16.08 19.57 -41.87
N GLY A 333 16.68 19.28 -40.72
CA GLY A 333 17.60 18.16 -40.61
C GLY A 333 18.05 17.80 -39.20
N TYR A 334 18.83 16.74 -39.14
CA TYR A 334 19.48 16.29 -37.91
C TYR A 334 20.91 15.79 -38.20
N CYS A 335 21.76 15.83 -37.19
CA CYS A 335 23.09 15.22 -37.20
C CYS A 335 23.22 14.27 -35.99
N GLY A 336 23.79 13.10 -36.24
CA GLY A 336 24.03 12.07 -35.23
C GLY A 336 25.23 11.23 -35.64
N GLU A 337 26.43 11.70 -35.32
CA GLU A 337 27.68 10.95 -35.53
C GLU A 337 28.30 10.55 -34.18
N GLU A 338 28.76 9.30 -34.09
CA GLU A 338 29.70 8.83 -33.06
C GLU A 338 31.11 9.16 -33.56
N GLY A 339 31.76 10.18 -32.97
CA GLY A 339 33.15 10.51 -33.30
C GLY A 339 34.13 9.56 -32.61
N GLU A 340 34.94 8.86 -33.40
CA GLU A 340 36.19 8.27 -32.94
C GLU A 340 37.18 9.37 -32.53
N GLN A 341 37.78 9.19 -31.36
CA GLN A 341 38.92 9.94 -30.81
C GLN A 341 38.75 11.45 -30.63
N VAL A 342 38.25 11.83 -29.46
CA VAL A 342 38.96 12.53 -28.36
C VAL A 342 37.85 12.92 -27.40
N SER A 343 37.74 12.19 -26.28
CA SER A 343 36.94 12.51 -25.09
C SER A 343 35.67 13.34 -25.32
N ASP A 344 34.69 12.87 -26.08
CA ASP A 344 33.38 13.52 -26.02
C ASP A 344 32.22 12.60 -26.44
N LYS A 345 31.22 12.59 -25.56
CA LYS A 345 30.03 11.77 -25.65
C LYS A 345 29.05 12.41 -26.62
N ARG A 346 28.37 11.57 -27.41
CA ARG A 346 27.17 11.82 -28.23
C ARG A 346 26.63 13.26 -28.20
N ALA A 347 27.09 14.10 -29.12
CA ALA A 347 26.36 15.30 -29.49
C ALA A 347 25.28 14.91 -30.51
N ALA A 348 24.06 15.38 -30.31
CA ALA A 348 23.00 15.30 -31.29
C ALA A 348 22.57 16.73 -31.62
N GLU A 349 22.49 17.05 -32.90
CA GLU A 349 22.08 18.36 -33.37
C GLU A 349 20.78 18.27 -34.17
N ALA A 350 19.90 19.24 -33.95
CA ALA A 350 18.73 19.47 -34.78
C ALA A 350 18.86 20.83 -35.49
N VAL A 351 18.42 20.86 -36.75
CA VAL A 351 18.58 21.99 -37.66
C VAL A 351 17.20 22.46 -38.10
N TRP A 352 16.86 23.71 -37.83
CA TRP A 352 15.60 24.33 -38.20
C TRP A 352 15.81 25.46 -39.20
N ASP A 353 14.79 25.68 -40.02
CA ASP A 353 14.73 26.81 -40.95
C ASP A 353 14.60 28.13 -40.17
N ALA A 354 15.47 29.10 -40.43
CA ALA A 354 15.36 30.43 -39.83
C ALA A 354 14.49 31.39 -40.68
N GLY A 355 13.93 30.91 -41.79
CA GLY A 355 13.11 31.65 -42.75
C GLY A 355 11.70 31.98 -42.26
N ARG A 356 11.60 32.90 -41.29
CA ARG A 356 10.48 33.86 -41.23
C ARG A 356 10.78 35.11 -40.43
#